data_AF-A0A7J3WV47-F1
#
_entry.id   AF-A0A7J3WV47-F1
#
_cell.length_a   1.000
_cell.length_b   1.000
_cell.length_c   1.000
_cell.angle_alpha   90.00
_cell.angle_beta   90.00
_cell.angle_gamma   90.00
#
_symmetry.space_group_name_H-M   'P 1'
#
loop_
_entity.id
_entity.type
_entity.pdbx_description
1 polymer ?
#
loop_
_entity_poly.entity_id
_entity_poly.type
_entity_poly.pdbx_seq_one_letter_code
_entity_poly.pdbx_strand_id
1 'polypeptide(L)' 'MIANKRCPECGGEMTEHRFNGRVYYICKRCGKEFVVPETFLF' A
#
# COMPACT_ATOMS: atom_id res chain seq x y z
N MET A 1 5.67 12.94 -4.27
CA MET A 1 6.44 11.69 -4.04
C MET A 1 6.01 11.09 -2.71
N ILE A 2 5.13 10.08 -2.72
CA ILE A 2 4.67 9.40 -1.48
C ILE A 2 5.83 8.53 -0.97
N ALA A 3 6.69 9.13 -0.14
CA ALA A 3 7.95 8.53 0.30
C ALA A 3 7.81 7.62 1.53
N ASN A 4 6.61 7.33 2.03
CA ASN A 4 6.45 6.48 3.20
C ASN A 4 5.30 5.50 3.00
N LYS A 5 5.61 4.36 2.34
CA LYS A 5 4.80 3.13 2.34
C LYS A 5 4.85 2.47 3.72
N ARG A 6 4.53 3.23 4.78
CA ARG A 6 4.48 2.75 6.16
C ARG A 6 3.03 2.68 6.60
N CYS A 7 2.67 1.59 7.25
CA CYS A 7 1.33 1.41 7.76
C CYS A 7 1.05 2.48 8.83
N PRO A 8 -0.04 3.26 8.72
CA PRO A 8 -0.34 4.33 9.66
C PRO A 8 -0.63 3.83 11.08
N GLU A 9 -0.97 2.56 11.25
CA GLU A 9 -1.29 2.01 12.58
C GLU A 9 -0.10 1.44 13.33
N CYS A 10 0.80 0.74 12.63
CA CYS A 10 1.90 0.01 13.28
C CYS A 10 3.29 0.48 12.85
N GLY A 11 3.36 1.45 11.93
CA GLY A 11 4.61 1.96 11.34
C GLY A 11 5.36 0.94 10.48
N GLY A 12 4.79 -0.26 10.26
CA GLY A 12 5.44 -1.34 9.54
C GLY A 12 5.58 -1.05 8.05
N GLU A 13 6.57 -1.67 7.41
CA GLU A 13 6.76 -1.58 5.96
C GLU A 13 5.57 -2.21 5.22
N MET A 14 5.06 -1.49 4.22
CA MET A 14 4.02 -1.96 3.32
C MET A 14 4.63 -2.38 1.98
N THR A 15 4.25 -3.56 1.52
CA THR A 15 4.55 -4.06 0.19
C THR A 15 3.53 -3.49 -0.78
N GLU A 16 4.00 -2.93 -1.88
CA GLU A 16 3.14 -2.51 -2.98
C GLU A 16 3.10 -3.62 -4.03
N HIS A 17 1.89 -3.98 -4.44
CA HIS A 17 1.66 -4.92 -5.53
C HIS A 17 0.70 -4.29 -6.53
N ARG A 18 1.08 -4.22 -7.81
CA ARG A 18 0.23 -3.66 -8.86
C ARG A 18 -0.34 -4.79 -9.69
N PHE A 19 -1.66 -4.82 -9.82
CA PHE A 19 -2.34 -5.84 -10.59
C PHE A 19 -3.65 -5.30 -11.16
N ASN A 20 -3.85 -5.49 -12.47
CA ASN A 20 -5.09 -5.12 -13.17
C ASN A 20 -5.56 -3.67 -12.94
N GLY A 21 -4.62 -2.70 -12.97
CA GLY A 21 -4.92 -1.28 -12.74
C GLY A 21 -5.27 -0.93 -11.28
N ARG A 22 -5.02 -1.84 -10.35
CA ARG A 22 -5.17 -1.63 -8.91
C ARG A 22 -3.83 -1.81 -8.22
N VAL A 23 -3.64 -1.04 -7.17
CA VAL A 23 -2.47 -1.09 -6.31
C VAL A 23 -2.89 -1.59 -4.93
N TYR A 24 -2.27 -2.69 -4.53
CA TYR A 24 -2.48 -3.37 -3.28
C TYR A 24 -1.31 -3.04 -2.36
N TYR A 25 -1.59 -2.45 -1.21
CA TYR A 25 -0.62 -2.14 -0.18
C TYR A 25 -0.82 -3.09 0.99
N ILE A 26 0.12 -4.01 1.18
CA ILE A 26 0.02 -5.05 2.22
C ILE A 26 1.09 -4.80 3.28
N CYS A 27 0.64 -4.52 4.50
CA CYS A 27 1.48 -4.35 5.69
C CYS A 27 2.16 -5.67 6.07
N LYS A 28 3.49 -5.75 5.98
CA LYS A 28 4.24 -6.97 6.36
C LYS A 28 4.18 -7.30 7.85
N ARG A 29 3.85 -6.32 8.70
CA ARG A 29 3.86 -6.47 10.17
C ARG A 29 2.49 -6.84 10.75
N CYS A 30 1.44 -6.23 10.22
CA CYS A 30 0.08 -6.29 10.74
C CYS A 30 -0.89 -7.04 9.83
N GLY A 31 -0.49 -7.33 8.58
CA GLY A 31 -1.32 -8.02 7.60
C GLY A 31 -2.41 -7.18 6.97
N LYS A 32 -2.52 -5.87 7.29
CA LYS A 32 -3.51 -5.00 6.65
C LYS A 32 -3.26 -4.84 5.17
N GLU A 33 -4.33 -4.95 4.39
CA GLU A 33 -4.37 -4.67 2.97
C GLU A 33 -5.12 -3.36 2.70
N PHE A 34 -4.58 -2.55 1.81
CA PHE A 34 -5.24 -1.37 1.27
C PHE A 34 -5.24 -1.48 -0.25
N VAL A 35 -6.41 -1.48 -0.85
CA VAL A 35 -6.56 -1.56 -2.30
C VAL A 35 -7.00 -0.21 -2.81
N VAL A 36 -6.18 0.40 -3.66
CA VAL A 36 -6.50 1.66 -4.32
C VAL A 36 -6.42 1.48 -5.83
N PRO A 37 -7.27 2.17 -6.61
CA PRO A 37 -7.09 2.20 -8.05
C PRO A 37 -5.78 2.92 -8.40
N GLU A 38 -5.05 2.45 -9.41
CA GLU A 38 -3.81 3.11 -9.87
C GLU A 38 -4.08 4.56 -10.31
N THR A 39 -5.29 4.85 -10.79
CA THR A 39 -5.73 6.19 -11.19
C THR A 39 -5.72 7.21 -10.04
N PHE A 40 -5.79 6.78 -8.78
CA PHE A 40 -5.75 7.69 -7.61
C PHE A 40 -4.31 8.01 -7.15
N LEU A 41 -3.31 7.37 -7.75
CA LEU A 41 -1.89 7.63 -7.47
C LEU A 41 -1.26 8.66 -8.41
N PHE A 42 -2.01 9.12 -9.42
CA PHE A 42 -1.60 10.11 -10.43
C PHE A 42 -2.15 11.51 -10.11
#